data_AF-A0A6P0TWZ0-F1
#
_entry.id   AF-A0A6P0TWZ0-F1
#
_cell.length_a   1.000
_cell.length_b   1.000
_cell.length_c   1.000
_cell.angle_alpha   90.00
_cell.angle_beta   90.00
_cell.angle_gamma   90.00
#
_symmetry.space_group_name_H-M   'P 1'
#
loop_
_entity.id
_entity.type
_entity.pdbx_description
1 polymer ?
#
loop_
_entity_poly.entity_id
_entity_poly.type
_entity_poly.pdbx_seq_one_letter_code
_entity_poly.pdbx_strand_id
1 'polypeptide(L)'
;NTPSSDITGALPVYRFENQQTGTFFYTLQSPDDITSQFPVLETDGIAFYAFSETTAPADAVPVYRFFNENASASTGAPIHFFTSTEENKDNLMANVPGFTFEGPGWYAFES
;
A
#
# COMPACT_ATOMS: atom_id res chain seq x y z
N ASN A 1 19.22 7.73 4.71
CA ASN A 1 18.32 8.43 3.77
C ASN A 1 16.90 8.30 4.28
N THR A 2 16.46 9.24 5.11
CA THR A 2 15.03 9.37 5.43
C THR A 2 14.38 10.02 4.20
N PRO A 3 13.28 9.49 3.66
CA PRO A 3 12.55 10.16 2.58
C PRO A 3 12.20 11.60 3.02
N SER A 4 12.32 12.59 2.13
CA SER A 4 12.03 13.98 2.47
C SER A 4 10.52 14.21 2.57
N SER A 5 10.10 14.91 3.64
CA SER A 5 8.73 15.30 3.95
C SER A 5 8.30 16.63 3.32
N ASP A 6 9.10 17.20 2.41
CA ASP A 6 8.96 18.61 2.00
C ASP A 6 7.84 18.87 0.97
N ILE A 7 7.08 17.82 0.61
CA ILE A 7 5.94 17.94 -0.32
C ILE A 7 4.67 18.24 0.49
N THR A 8 4.13 19.45 0.29
CA THR A 8 2.90 19.89 0.97
C THR A 8 1.75 18.93 0.65
N GLY A 9 1.08 18.42 1.70
CA GLY A 9 -0.05 17.50 1.56
C GLY A 9 0.34 16.02 1.42
N ALA A 10 1.63 15.69 1.30
CA ALA A 10 2.06 14.31 1.28
C ALA A 10 2.07 13.70 2.70
N LEU A 11 1.66 12.45 2.79
CA LEU A 11 1.57 11.65 4.00
C LEU A 11 2.60 10.50 3.94
N PRO A 12 3.16 10.07 5.08
CA PRO A 12 4.09 8.95 5.10
C PRO A 12 3.36 7.64 4.75
N VAL A 13 3.92 6.88 3.82
CA VAL A 13 3.60 5.46 3.62
C VAL A 13 4.58 4.65 4.44
N TYR A 14 4.06 3.90 5.40
CA TYR A 14 4.85 3.02 6.25
C TYR A 14 5.03 1.67 5.58
N ARG A 15 6.21 1.07 5.78
CA ARG A 15 6.51 -0.31 5.43
C ARG A 15 6.55 -1.16 6.68
N PHE A 16 6.03 -2.37 6.58
CA PHE A 16 6.10 -3.39 7.61
C PHE A 16 6.67 -4.66 7.00
N GLU A 17 7.59 -5.32 7.70
CA GLU A 17 8.07 -6.64 7.34
C GLU A 17 7.28 -7.71 8.10
N ASN A 18 6.76 -8.71 7.39
CA ASN A 18 6.26 -9.91 8.01
C ASN A 18 7.45 -10.79 8.44
N GLN A 19 7.69 -10.88 9.74
CA GLN A 19 8.84 -11.59 10.32
C GLN A 19 8.84 -13.10 10.03
N GLN A 20 7.71 -13.67 9.58
CA GLN A 20 7.62 -15.09 9.23
C GLN A 20 7.99 -15.37 7.77
N THR A 21 7.71 -14.43 6.86
CA THR A 21 7.81 -14.64 5.41
C THR A 21 8.83 -13.73 4.72
N GLY A 22 9.27 -12.66 5.38
CA GLY A 22 10.09 -11.60 4.79
C GLY A 22 9.35 -10.73 3.78
N THR A 23 8.02 -10.87 3.65
CA THR A 23 7.23 -10.04 2.72
C THR A 23 6.90 -8.70 3.33
N PHE A 24 6.71 -7.68 2.49
CA PHE A 24 6.40 -6.32 2.94
C PHE A 24 4.92 -5.97 2.77
N PHE A 25 4.41 -5.19 3.73
CA PHE A 25 3.11 -4.52 3.68
C PHE A 25 3.31 -2.99 3.69
N TYR A 26 2.53 -2.27 2.88
CA TYR A 26 2.61 -0.82 2.73
C TYR A 26 1.25 -0.17 3.00
N THR A 27 1.21 0.88 3.81
CA THR A 27 -0.03 1.60 4.14
C THR A 27 0.19 3.04 4.58
N LEU A 28 -0.83 3.88 4.41
CA LEU A 28 -0.91 5.22 4.99
C LEU A 28 -1.40 5.20 6.45
N GLN A 29 -1.86 4.05 6.96
CA GLN A 29 -2.34 3.92 8.35
C GLN A 29 -1.19 4.02 9.35
N SER A 30 -1.53 4.40 10.59
CA SER A 30 -0.54 4.53 11.65
C SER A 30 0.09 3.16 11.99
N PRO A 31 1.38 3.10 12.35
CA PRO A 31 2.01 1.84 12.77
C PRO A 31 1.37 1.17 13.97
N ASP A 32 0.85 1.93 14.92
CA ASP A 32 0.21 1.39 16.12
C ASP A 32 -1.07 0.60 15.76
N ASP A 33 -1.87 1.11 14.82
CA ASP A 33 -3.08 0.41 14.36
C ASP A 33 -2.73 -0.93 13.71
N ILE A 34 -1.71 -0.95 12.84
CA ILE A 34 -1.30 -2.15 12.11
C ILE A 34 -0.71 -3.20 13.04
N THR A 35 0.23 -2.81 13.92
CA THR A 35 0.92 -3.75 14.82
C THR A 35 -0.01 -4.30 15.91
N SER A 36 -1.04 -3.54 16.31
CA SER A 36 -2.09 -4.04 17.21
C SER A 36 -2.96 -5.13 16.58
N GLN A 37 -3.24 -5.03 15.28
CA GLN A 37 -4.08 -5.97 14.54
C GLN A 37 -3.30 -7.18 14.00
N PHE A 38 -2.05 -6.97 13.59
CA PHE A 38 -1.20 -7.98 12.97
C PHE A 38 0.16 -8.09 13.68
N PRO A 39 0.25 -8.83 14.80
CA PRO A 39 1.49 -8.92 15.59
C PRO A 39 2.69 -9.55 14.87
N VAL A 40 2.47 -10.19 13.71
CA VAL A 40 3.54 -10.76 12.87
C VAL A 40 4.27 -9.70 12.04
N LEU A 41 3.71 -8.49 11.96
CA LEU A 41 4.27 -7.35 11.25
C LEU A 41 5.11 -6.49 12.18
N GLU A 42 6.33 -6.18 11.77
CA GLU A 42 7.22 -5.22 12.42
C GLU A 42 7.39 -4.00 11.51
N THR A 43 7.25 -2.79 12.07
CA THR A 43 7.40 -1.57 11.27
C THR A 43 8.87 -1.34 10.91
N ASP A 44 9.13 -1.09 9.63
CA ASP A 44 10.42 -0.68 9.09
C ASP A 44 10.46 0.85 8.85
N GLY A 45 9.49 1.56 9.44
CA GLY A 45 9.37 3.01 9.35
C GLY A 45 8.78 3.49 8.01
N ILE A 46 9.11 4.73 7.67
CA ILE A 46 8.59 5.43 6.49
C ILE A 46 9.37 4.97 5.25
N ALA A 47 8.67 4.37 4.29
CA ALA A 47 9.26 3.95 3.02
C ALA A 47 9.33 5.10 2.01
N PHE A 48 8.26 5.87 1.90
CA PHE A 48 8.13 7.03 1.01
C PHE A 48 6.96 7.92 1.46
N TYR A 49 6.75 9.04 0.76
CA TYR A 49 5.61 9.92 0.96
C TYR A 49 4.69 9.88 -0.27
N ALA A 50 3.39 9.88 -0.04
CA ALA A 50 2.36 9.87 -1.08
C ALA A 50 1.14 10.69 -0.66
N PHE A 51 0.26 11.02 -1.58
CA PHE A 51 -0.94 11.79 -1.26
C PHE A 51 -2.12 10.87 -0.93
N SER A 52 -2.98 11.30 -0.01
CA SER A 52 -4.31 10.70 0.11
C SER A 52 -5.22 11.25 -0.99
N GLU A 53 -6.40 10.65 -1.14
CA GLU A 53 -7.45 11.18 -2.03
C GLU A 53 -7.81 12.64 -1.72
N THR A 54 -7.71 13.05 -0.46
CA THR A 54 -8.05 14.42 -0.01
C THR A 54 -6.92 15.42 -0.14
N THR A 55 -5.68 14.98 -0.34
CA THR A 55 -4.50 15.85 -0.46
C THR A 55 -3.82 15.81 -1.81
N ALA A 56 -4.28 14.94 -2.72
CA ALA A 56 -3.72 14.77 -4.05
C ALA A 56 -3.83 16.05 -4.91
N PRO A 57 -2.72 16.52 -5.49
CA PRO A 57 -2.75 17.51 -6.57
C PRO A 57 -3.52 17.02 -7.80
N ALA A 58 -3.96 17.95 -8.66
CA ALA A 58 -4.77 17.63 -9.83
C ALA A 58 -4.04 16.77 -10.88
N ASP A 59 -2.71 16.79 -10.88
CA ASP A 59 -1.82 16.04 -11.76
C ASP A 59 -1.26 14.75 -11.11
N ALA A 60 -1.67 14.42 -9.89
CA ALA A 60 -1.36 13.13 -9.27
C ALA A 60 -2.30 12.05 -9.79
N VAL A 61 -1.75 10.85 -10.01
CA VAL A 61 -2.49 9.67 -10.47
C VAL A 61 -2.68 8.66 -9.33
N PRO A 62 -3.76 7.88 -9.33
CA PRO A 62 -3.99 6.86 -8.30
C PRO A 62 -3.00 5.71 -8.42
N VAL A 63 -2.59 5.17 -7.28
CA VAL A 63 -1.97 3.85 -7.17
C VAL A 63 -3.02 2.90 -6.60
N TYR A 64 -3.56 2.05 -7.47
CA TYR A 64 -4.60 1.08 -7.16
C TYR A 64 -4.06 -0.01 -6.22
N ARG A 65 -4.83 -0.35 -5.20
CA ARG A 65 -4.55 -1.41 -4.23
C ARG A 65 -5.47 -2.61 -4.45
N PHE A 66 -4.86 -3.79 -4.43
CA PHE A 66 -5.55 -5.06 -4.54
C PHE A 66 -5.17 -5.95 -3.37
N PHE A 67 -6.16 -6.47 -2.65
CA PHE A 67 -5.98 -7.40 -1.55
C PHE A 67 -5.95 -8.84 -2.04
N ASN A 68 -4.94 -9.63 -1.62
CA ASN A 68 -4.89 -11.06 -1.92
C ASN A 68 -5.38 -11.86 -0.71
N GLU A 69 -6.64 -12.30 -0.72
CA GLU A 69 -7.28 -12.96 0.41
C GLU A 69 -6.57 -14.27 0.80
N ASN A 70 -6.24 -15.10 -0.19
CA ASN A 70 -5.64 -16.42 0.03
C ASN A 70 -4.21 -16.30 0.59
N ALA A 71 -3.40 -15.38 0.04
CA ALA A 71 -2.06 -15.14 0.55
C ALA A 71 -2.09 -14.46 1.93
N SER A 72 -3.08 -13.62 2.19
CA SER A 72 -3.21 -12.99 3.51
C SER A 72 -3.58 -14.01 4.59
N ALA A 73 -4.50 -14.92 4.27
CA ALA A 73 -4.87 -16.01 5.17
C ALA A 73 -3.70 -16.96 5.47
N SER A 74 -2.84 -17.25 4.48
CA SER A 74 -1.70 -18.17 4.67
C SER A 74 -0.52 -17.55 5.41
N THR A 75 -0.37 -16.22 5.37
CA THR A 75 0.75 -15.49 5.99
C THR A 75 0.39 -14.82 7.31
N GLY A 76 -0.90 -14.78 7.67
CA GLY A 76 -1.39 -14.14 8.89
C GLY A 76 -1.31 -12.62 8.87
N ALA A 77 -1.06 -12.02 7.71
CA ALA A 77 -0.92 -10.57 7.52
C ALA A 77 -1.47 -10.14 6.15
N PRO A 78 -1.84 -8.87 5.98
CA PRO A 78 -2.33 -8.37 4.70
C PRO A 78 -1.28 -8.42 3.59
N ILE A 79 -1.61 -9.11 2.50
CA ILE A 79 -0.83 -9.15 1.26
C ILE A 79 -1.56 -8.34 0.20
N HIS A 80 -0.85 -7.37 -0.38
CA HIS A 80 -1.39 -6.47 -1.39
C HIS A 80 -0.52 -6.41 -2.64
N PHE A 81 -1.17 -6.12 -3.76
CA PHE A 81 -0.53 -5.70 -5.00
C PHE A 81 -0.90 -4.25 -5.30
N PHE A 82 0.05 -3.50 -5.85
CA PHE A 82 -0.10 -2.09 -6.19
C PHE A 82 0.25 -1.83 -7.66
N THR A 83 -0.56 -1.03 -8.35
CA THR A 83 -0.30 -0.60 -9.73
C THR A 83 -0.87 0.78 -9.99
N SER A 84 -0.17 1.61 -10.75
CA SER A 84 -0.69 2.90 -11.24
C SER A 84 -1.32 2.80 -12.64
N THR A 85 -1.13 1.69 -13.35
CA THR A 85 -1.64 1.55 -14.73
C THR A 85 -3.07 1.01 -14.75
N GLU A 86 -3.93 1.64 -15.54
CA GLU A 86 -5.31 1.17 -15.79
C GLU A 86 -5.34 -0.24 -16.41
N GLU A 87 -4.41 -0.55 -17.32
CA GLU A 87 -4.33 -1.88 -17.96
C GLU A 87 -4.11 -3.02 -16.94
N ASN A 88 -3.13 -2.89 -16.03
CA ASN A 88 -2.93 -3.90 -14.99
C ASN A 88 -4.10 -3.96 -14.01
N LYS A 89 -4.72 -2.82 -13.68
CA LYS A 89 -5.90 -2.77 -12.82
C LYS A 89 -7.04 -3.59 -13.44
N ASP A 90 -7.36 -3.34 -14.70
CA ASP A 90 -8.41 -4.03 -15.43
C ASP A 90 -8.09 -5.52 -15.61
N ASN A 91 -6.83 -5.87 -15.90
CA ASN A 91 -6.41 -7.27 -16.02
C ASN A 91 -6.51 -8.04 -14.69
N LEU A 92 -6.14 -7.44 -13.56
CA LEU A 92 -6.30 -8.07 -12.24
C LEU A 92 -7.76 -8.31 -11.92
N MET A 93 -8.62 -7.32 -12.18
CA MET A 93 -10.06 -7.43 -11.96
C MET A 93 -10.71 -8.50 -12.84
N ALA A 94 -10.27 -8.65 -14.09
CA ALA A 94 -10.89 -9.56 -15.05
C ALA A 94 -10.36 -11.00 -14.97
N ASN A 95 -9.05 -11.16 -14.71
CA ASN A 95 -8.35 -12.40 -15.05
C ASN A 95 -7.60 -13.05 -13.89
N VAL A 96 -7.45 -12.39 -12.74
CA VAL A 96 -6.62 -12.92 -11.64
C VAL A 96 -7.47 -13.21 -10.39
N PRO A 97 -7.96 -14.44 -10.23
CA PRO A 97 -8.81 -14.81 -9.10
C PRO A 97 -8.05 -14.71 -7.77
N GLY A 98 -8.75 -14.32 -6.71
CA GLY A 98 -8.20 -14.17 -5.36
C GLY A 98 -7.62 -12.78 -5.05
N PHE A 99 -7.56 -11.88 -6.05
CA PHE A 99 -7.35 -10.46 -5.81
C PHE A 99 -8.68 -9.70 -5.77
N THR A 100 -8.88 -8.92 -4.72
CA THR A 100 -10.04 -8.05 -4.53
C THR A 100 -9.58 -6.59 -4.71
N PHE A 101 -10.21 -5.86 -5.63
CA PHE A 101 -9.94 -4.45 -5.85
C PHE A 101 -10.50 -3.62 -4.70
N GLU A 102 -9.66 -2.80 -4.07
CA GLU A 102 -10.05 -1.97 -2.91
C GLU A 102 -10.13 -0.47 -3.22
N GLY A 103 -9.76 -0.06 -4.44
CA GLY A 103 -9.62 1.34 -4.81
C GLY A 103 -8.18 1.86 -4.69
N PRO A 104 -7.98 3.18 -4.75
CA PRO A 104 -6.67 3.81 -4.59
C PRO A 104 -6.14 3.60 -3.17
N GLY A 105 -4.92 3.08 -3.05
CA GLY A 105 -4.19 3.04 -1.77
C GLY A 105 -3.59 4.41 -1.41
N TRP A 106 -3.15 5.15 -2.43
CA TRP A 106 -2.64 6.52 -2.38
C TRP A 106 -2.56 7.09 -3.80
N TYR A 107 -2.12 8.34 -3.91
CA TYR A 107 -1.86 9.04 -5.17
C TYR A 107 -0.40 9.47 -5.23
N ALA A 108 0.18 9.45 -6.44
CA ALA A 108 1.57 9.83 -6.68
C ALA A 108 1.69 10.52 -8.04
N PHE A 109 2.78 11.26 -8.24
CA PHE A 109 3.12 11.73 -9.58
C PHE A 109 3.58 10.56 -10.45
N GLU A 110 3.28 10.60 -11.74
CA GLU A 110 3.90 9.69 -12.70
C GLU A 110 5.42 9.92 -12.73
N SER A 111 6.18 8.83 -12.82
CA SER A 111 7.64 8.83 -12.91
C SER A 111 8.13 8.82 -14.35
#